data_AF-A0A3R8ZB58-F1
#
_entry.id   AF-A0A3R8ZB58-F1
#
_cell.length_a   1.000
_cell.length_b   1.000
_cell.length_c   1.000
_cell.angle_alpha   90.00
_cell.angle_beta   90.00
_cell.angle_gamma   90.00
#
_symmetry.space_group_name_H-M   'P 1'
#
loop_
_entity.id
_entity.type
_entity.pdbx_description
1 polymer ?
#
loop_
_entity_poly.entity_id
_entity_poly.type
_entity_poly.pdbx_seq_one_letter_code
_entity_poly.pdbx_strand_id
1 'polypeptide(L)'
;MKITNRLKKKILVLDGIDNDFIDYGTEIACPECEGVIIYSIVNSYEFDLLSEEVKHFLAKKMRGVKFVSDSNIYIYDDSQLNVSQNTCSKCLKEFSTVLTYKEVQPARYRVYLVGLFEGDLKQLKL
;
A
#
# COMPACT_ATOMS: atom_id res chain seq x y z
N MET A 1 0.03 13.37 -16.04
CA MET A 1 -0.54 13.34 -14.67
C MET A 1 0.61 13.28 -13.66
N LYS A 2 0.64 14.11 -12.60
CA LYS A 2 1.75 14.12 -11.64
C LYS A 2 1.47 13.16 -10.47
N ILE A 3 1.66 11.86 -10.71
CA ILE A 3 1.51 10.85 -9.67
C ILE A 3 2.61 11.05 -8.62
N THR A 4 2.21 11.26 -7.38
CA THR A 4 3.10 11.56 -6.26
C THR A 4 2.71 10.71 -5.07
N ASN A 5 3.70 10.08 -4.43
CA ASN A 5 3.47 9.40 -3.17
C ASN A 5 3.15 10.46 -2.10
N ARG A 6 1.94 10.42 -1.56
CA ARG A 6 1.47 11.35 -0.51
C ARG A 6 2.03 10.97 0.86
N LEU A 7 2.63 9.80 0.98
CA LEU A 7 3.27 9.33 2.20
C LEU A 7 4.67 9.95 2.36
N LYS A 8 4.88 10.77 3.41
CA LYS A 8 6.20 11.39 3.70
C LYS A 8 7.21 10.39 4.26
N LYS A 9 6.74 9.38 5.00
CA LYS A 9 7.53 8.31 5.63
C LYS A 9 6.70 7.04 5.67
N LYS A 10 7.37 5.89 5.55
CA LYS A 10 6.74 4.58 5.82
C LYS A 10 6.12 4.57 7.22
N ILE A 11 4.99 3.88 7.36
CA ILE A 11 4.26 3.78 8.63
C ILE A 11 4.21 2.31 9.01
N LEU A 12 4.69 1.97 10.21
CA LEU A 12 4.40 0.67 10.82
C LEU A 12 2.96 0.74 11.34
N VAL A 13 2.11 -0.11 10.77
CA VAL A 13 0.67 -0.12 11.01
C VAL A 13 0.33 -1.11 12.11
N LEU A 14 0.94 -2.29 12.02
CA LEU A 14 0.77 -3.39 12.95
C LEU A 14 2.12 -4.09 13.13
N ASP A 15 2.43 -4.45 14.38
CA ASP A 15 3.42 -5.46 14.74
C ASP A 15 2.87 -6.22 15.95
N GLY A 16 2.05 -7.25 15.70
CA GLY A 16 1.27 -7.88 16.75
C GLY A 16 0.39 -9.02 16.26
N ILE A 17 -0.39 -9.56 17.20
CA ILE A 17 -1.41 -10.57 16.95
C ILE A 17 -2.69 -9.78 16.78
N ASP A 18 -3.16 -9.60 15.56
CA ASP A 18 -4.34 -8.76 15.36
C ASP A 18 -5.23 -9.23 14.21
N ASN A 19 -6.41 -9.69 14.60
CA ASN A 19 -7.51 -9.96 13.68
C ASN A 19 -8.19 -8.65 13.27
N ASP A 20 -8.09 -7.57 14.06
CA ASP A 20 -8.78 -6.31 13.81
C ASP A 20 -8.25 -5.63 12.53
N PHE A 21 -6.96 -5.75 12.21
CA PHE A 21 -6.45 -5.26 10.93
C PHE A 21 -7.07 -6.00 9.73
N ILE A 22 -7.33 -7.30 9.87
CA ILE A 22 -7.97 -8.10 8.83
C ILE A 22 -9.45 -7.71 8.73
N ASP A 23 -10.14 -7.64 9.88
CA ASP A 23 -11.58 -7.47 9.93
C ASP A 23 -12.03 -6.02 9.64
N TYR A 24 -11.23 -5.04 10.08
CA TYR A 24 -11.60 -3.61 10.05
C TYR A 24 -10.61 -2.73 9.29
N GLY A 25 -9.38 -3.19 9.05
CA GLY A 25 -8.33 -2.38 8.43
C GLY A 25 -7.73 -1.34 9.38
N THR A 26 -7.08 -0.32 8.81
CA THR A 26 -6.49 0.80 9.55
C THR A 26 -6.86 2.12 8.91
N GLU A 27 -7.05 3.12 9.76
CA GLU A 27 -7.31 4.50 9.36
C GLU A 27 -6.02 5.28 9.09
N ILE A 28 -6.02 6.06 8.01
CA ILE A 28 -5.06 7.15 7.79
C ILE A 28 -5.80 8.44 7.43
N ALA A 29 -5.18 9.57 7.77
CA ALA A 29 -5.70 10.87 7.38
C ALA A 29 -5.58 11.08 5.86
N CYS A 30 -6.68 11.52 5.25
CA CYS A 30 -6.70 11.95 3.86
C CYS A 30 -5.80 13.18 3.68
N PRO A 31 -4.84 13.13 2.74
CA PRO A 31 -3.90 14.23 2.54
C PRO A 31 -4.53 15.51 2.00
N GLU A 32 -5.81 15.48 1.60
CA GLU A 32 -6.50 16.56 0.91
C GLU A 32 -7.57 17.27 1.76
N CYS A 33 -8.19 16.58 2.73
CA CYS A 33 -9.36 17.13 3.43
C CYS A 33 -9.45 16.75 4.93
N GLU A 34 -8.42 16.11 5.47
CA GLU A 34 -8.37 15.58 6.84
C GLU A 34 -9.46 14.54 7.15
N GLY A 35 -10.17 14.05 6.13
CA GLY A 35 -11.06 12.90 6.26
C GLY A 35 -10.31 11.60 6.52
N VAL A 36 -11.03 10.51 6.65
CA VAL A 36 -10.43 9.20 6.93
C VAL A 36 -10.38 8.36 5.65
N ILE A 37 -9.28 7.64 5.45
CA ILE A 37 -9.15 6.58 4.47
C ILE A 37 -8.87 5.29 5.26
N ILE A 38 -9.76 4.31 5.13
CA ILE A 38 -9.57 2.98 5.72
C ILE A 38 -8.92 2.11 4.65
N TYR A 39 -7.86 1.40 5.02
CA TYR A 39 -7.22 0.41 4.15
C TYR A 39 -6.99 -0.90 4.90
N SER A 40 -7.08 -2.01 4.19
CA SER A 40 -6.84 -3.35 4.72
C SER A 40 -6.19 -4.22 3.66
N ILE A 41 -5.71 -5.39 4.09
CA ILE A 41 -5.26 -6.44 3.18
C ILE A 41 -6.45 -7.13 2.48
N VAL A 42 -7.65 -7.06 3.07
CA VAL A 42 -8.87 -7.64 2.49
C VAL A 42 -9.24 -6.89 1.21
N ASN A 43 -9.48 -7.63 0.12
CA ASN A 43 -9.70 -7.09 -1.23
C ASN A 43 -8.51 -6.32 -1.82
N SER A 44 -7.31 -6.49 -1.27
CA SER A 44 -6.08 -6.05 -1.93
C SER A 44 -5.69 -7.01 -3.07
N TYR A 45 -4.80 -6.53 -3.94
CA TYR A 45 -4.18 -7.34 -4.97
C TYR A 45 -2.66 -7.16 -4.94
N GLU A 46 -1.93 -8.16 -5.43
CA GLU A 46 -0.48 -8.10 -5.48
C GLU A 46 -0.01 -6.92 -6.34
N PHE A 47 0.93 -6.12 -5.82
CA PHE A 47 1.52 -4.99 -6.54
C PHE A 47 2.15 -5.44 -7.86
N ASP A 48 2.68 -6.66 -7.89
CA ASP A 48 3.35 -7.23 -9.06
C ASP A 48 2.41 -7.55 -10.23
N LEU A 49 1.08 -7.50 -10.03
CA LEU A 49 0.06 -7.59 -11.08
C LEU A 49 -0.15 -6.28 -11.85
N LEU A 50 0.40 -5.15 -11.39
CA LEU A 50 0.42 -3.92 -12.16
C LEU A 50 1.33 -4.07 -13.40
N SER A 51 1.12 -3.23 -14.42
CA SER A 51 2.00 -3.24 -15.60
C SER A 51 3.45 -2.90 -15.23
N GLU A 52 4.42 -3.46 -15.94
CA GLU A 52 5.86 -3.26 -15.65
C GLU A 52 6.26 -1.79 -15.57
N GLU A 53 5.78 -0.98 -16.51
CA GLU A 53 6.02 0.47 -16.54
C GLU A 53 5.48 1.15 -15.27
N VAL A 54 4.27 0.79 -14.85
CA VAL A 54 3.63 1.33 -13.64
C VAL A 54 4.38 0.89 -12.39
N LYS A 55 4.72 -0.39 -12.25
CA LYS A 55 5.47 -0.92 -11.11
C LYS A 55 6.79 -0.21 -10.93
N HIS A 56 7.57 -0.12 -12.00
CA HIS A 56 8.89 0.50 -11.98
C HIS A 56 8.81 2.00 -11.62
N PHE A 57 7.83 2.70 -12.17
CA PHE A 57 7.62 4.11 -11.87
C PHE A 57 7.18 4.37 -10.43
N LEU A 58 6.26 3.56 -9.89
CA LEU A 58 5.77 3.67 -8.51
C LEU A 58 6.87 3.29 -7.50
N ALA A 59 7.64 2.24 -7.77
CA ALA A 59 8.72 1.79 -6.91
C ALA A 59 9.76 2.90 -6.67
N LYS A 60 10.10 3.69 -7.70
CA LYS A 60 10.99 4.87 -7.57
C LYS A 60 10.44 5.95 -6.64
N LYS A 61 9.14 5.99 -6.37
CA LYS A 61 8.47 6.96 -5.48
C LYS A 61 8.24 6.42 -4.06
N MET A 62 8.57 5.15 -3.81
CA MET A 62 8.39 4.49 -2.53
C MET A 62 9.74 4.19 -1.89
N ARG A 63 9.98 4.72 -0.69
CA ARG A 63 11.28 4.58 -0.03
C ARG A 63 11.46 3.16 0.53
N GLY A 64 12.55 2.51 0.14
CA GLY A 64 12.94 1.19 0.67
C GLY A 64 12.35 0.00 -0.07
N VAL A 65 11.56 0.24 -1.12
CA VAL A 65 11.13 -0.79 -2.06
C VAL A 65 12.33 -1.22 -2.91
N LYS A 66 12.52 -2.53 -3.05
CA LYS A 66 13.61 -3.15 -3.82
C LYS A 66 13.03 -4.07 -4.87
N PHE A 67 13.70 -4.14 -6.02
CA PHE A 67 13.41 -5.11 -7.05
C PHE A 67 14.26 -6.37 -6.84
N VAL A 68 13.64 -7.55 -6.91
CA VAL A 68 14.32 -8.85 -6.84
C VAL A 68 14.27 -9.45 -8.24
N SER A 69 15.41 -9.50 -8.91
CA SER A 69 15.53 -9.94 -10.31
C SER A 69 15.08 -11.39 -10.51
N ASP A 70 15.44 -12.26 -9.57
CA ASP A 70 15.29 -13.72 -9.74
C ASP A 70 13.83 -14.14 -9.78
N SER A 71 12.97 -13.40 -9.08
CA SER A 71 11.53 -13.61 -9.02
C SER A 71 10.74 -12.53 -9.76
N ASN A 72 11.40 -11.52 -10.32
CA ASN A 72 10.79 -10.36 -11.00
C ASN A 72 9.69 -9.67 -10.15
N ILE A 73 9.94 -9.49 -8.84
CA ILE A 73 8.99 -8.89 -7.89
C ILE A 73 9.56 -7.65 -7.20
N TYR A 74 8.68 -6.79 -6.72
CA TYR A 74 9.02 -5.70 -5.82
C TYR A 74 8.68 -6.04 -4.37
N ILE A 75 9.67 -5.87 -3.49
CA ILE A 75 9.54 -6.17 -2.06
C ILE A 75 9.88 -4.97 -1.19
N TYR A 76 9.38 -5.01 0.05
CA TYR A 76 9.80 -4.12 1.12
C TYR A 76 9.97 -4.97 2.40
N ASP A 77 11.10 -4.79 3.10
CA ASP A 77 11.40 -5.52 4.35
C ASP A 77 11.19 -7.05 4.21
N ASP A 78 11.74 -7.62 3.14
CA ASP A 78 11.64 -9.05 2.77
C ASP A 78 10.19 -9.56 2.71
N SER A 79 9.27 -8.69 2.27
CA SER A 79 7.83 -8.95 2.16
C SER A 79 7.30 -8.44 0.83
N GLN A 80 6.37 -9.18 0.23
CA GLN A 80 5.66 -8.74 -0.98
C GLN A 80 4.78 -7.52 -0.71
N LEU A 81 4.56 -6.74 -1.75
CA LEU A 81 3.70 -5.56 -1.72
C LEU A 81 2.30 -5.91 -2.23
N ASN A 82 1.30 -5.35 -1.55
CA ASN A 82 -0.11 -5.42 -1.91
C ASN A 82 -0.66 -4.01 -2.11
N VAL A 83 -1.64 -3.89 -2.99
CA VAL A 83 -2.34 -2.64 -3.28
C VAL A 83 -3.78 -2.78 -2.88
N SER A 84 -4.26 -1.86 -2.06
CA SER A 84 -5.67 -1.74 -1.69
C SER A 84 -6.23 -0.43 -2.24
N GLN A 85 -7.42 -0.50 -2.83
CA GLN A 85 -8.13 0.66 -3.35
C GLN A 85 -9.11 1.15 -2.28
N ASN A 86 -9.04 2.45 -1.98
CA ASN A 86 -9.76 3.04 -0.87
C ASN A 86 -10.36 4.37 -1.28
N THR A 87 -11.44 4.76 -0.60
CA THR A 87 -12.11 6.04 -0.82
C THR A 87 -12.11 6.84 0.45
N CYS A 88 -11.82 8.14 0.37
CA CYS A 88 -11.90 9.00 1.53
C CYS A 88 -13.36 9.19 1.97
N SER A 89 -13.64 9.02 3.26
CA SER A 89 -14.99 9.16 3.83
C SER A 89 -15.58 10.55 3.72
N LYS A 90 -14.75 11.59 3.53
CA LYS A 90 -15.17 13.00 3.53
C LYS A 90 -15.23 13.61 2.13
N CYS A 91 -14.15 13.53 1.36
CA CYS A 91 -14.10 14.13 0.02
C CYS A 91 -14.44 13.16 -1.11
N LEU A 92 -14.68 11.88 -0.80
CA LEU A 92 -15.02 10.83 -1.76
C LEU A 92 -13.99 10.60 -2.88
N LYS A 93 -12.80 11.19 -2.76
CA LYS A 93 -11.69 10.92 -3.68
C LYS A 93 -11.17 9.51 -3.48
N GLU A 94 -10.80 8.88 -4.59
CA GLU A 94 -10.17 7.56 -4.61
C GLU A 94 -8.67 7.66 -4.37
N PHE A 95 -8.16 6.68 -3.65
CA PHE A 95 -6.74 6.51 -3.34
C PHE A 95 -6.36 5.03 -3.45
N SER A 96 -5.11 4.78 -3.76
CA SER A 96 -4.51 3.46 -3.67
C SER A 96 -3.42 3.45 -2.62
N THR A 97 -3.53 2.54 -1.67
CA THR A 97 -2.52 2.30 -0.63
C THR A 97 -1.66 1.11 -1.02
N VAL A 98 -0.34 1.25 -0.95
CA VAL A 98 0.61 0.15 -1.12
C VAL A 98 1.11 -0.26 0.26
N LEU A 99 0.93 -1.52 0.63
CA LEU A 99 1.26 -2.05 1.95
C LEU A 99 1.99 -3.40 1.87
N THR A 100 2.66 -3.78 2.94
CA THR A 100 3.16 -5.14 3.15
C THR A 100 2.35 -5.81 4.24
N TYR A 101 2.19 -7.13 4.15
CA TYR A 101 1.57 -7.95 5.17
C TYR A 101 2.38 -9.24 5.29
N LYS A 102 3.02 -9.46 6.44
CA LYS A 102 3.89 -10.63 6.66
C LYS A 102 3.70 -11.19 8.06
N GLU A 103 3.56 -12.50 8.14
CA GLU A 103 3.68 -13.23 9.40
C GLU A 103 5.16 -13.31 9.80
N VAL A 104 5.51 -12.78 10.97
CA VAL A 104 6.89 -12.77 11.49
C VAL A 104 7.13 -13.90 12.50
N GLN A 105 6.08 -14.33 13.19
CA GLN A 105 6.03 -15.49 14.09
C GLN A 105 4.60 -16.06 14.02
N PRO A 106 4.36 -17.32 14.42
CA PRO A 106 3.01 -17.89 14.43
C PRO A 106 1.98 -16.93 15.05
N ALA A 107 0.98 -16.55 14.26
CA ALA A 107 -0.09 -15.59 14.61
C ALA A 107 0.37 -14.14 14.92
N ARG A 108 1.62 -13.78 14.69
CA ARG A 108 2.13 -12.39 14.80
C ARG A 108 2.45 -11.84 13.43
N TYR A 109 1.74 -10.78 13.05
CA TYR A 109 1.85 -10.12 11.76
C TYR A 109 2.51 -8.76 11.89
N ARG A 110 3.23 -8.39 10.82
CA ARG A 110 3.79 -7.06 10.64
C ARG A 110 3.26 -6.46 9.35
N VAL A 111 2.77 -5.24 9.46
CA VAL A 111 2.17 -4.49 8.36
C VAL A 111 2.83 -3.13 8.26
N TYR A 112 3.32 -2.80 7.08
CA TYR A 112 3.77 -1.44 6.76
C TYR A 112 2.95 -0.84 5.64
N LEU A 113 2.55 0.42 5.81
CA LEU A 113 2.11 1.26 4.72
C LEU A 113 3.35 1.91 4.07
N VAL A 114 3.53 1.64 2.78
CA VAL A 114 4.74 1.98 2.01
C VAL A 114 4.46 3.10 1.00
N GLY A 115 3.23 3.20 0.50
CA GLY A 115 2.82 4.24 -0.44
C GLY A 115 1.35 4.61 -0.31
N LEU A 116 1.05 5.87 -0.64
CA LEU A 116 -0.31 6.38 -0.78
C LEU A 116 -0.38 7.22 -2.07
N PHE A 117 -1.23 6.83 -3.01
CA PHE A 117 -1.38 7.47 -4.30
C PHE A 117 -2.84 7.85 -4.54
N GLU A 118 -3.07 8.91 -5.32
CA GLU A 118 -4.41 9.34 -5.71
C GLU A 118 -4.86 8.53 -6.95
N GLY A 119 -6.12 8.09 -6.94
CA GLY A 119 -6.74 7.26 -7.99
C GLY A 119 -6.46 5.76 -7.87
N ASP A 120 -7.00 5.00 -8.84
CA ASP A 120 -6.79 3.57 -9.01
C ASP A 120 -5.49 3.29 -9.80
N LEU A 121 -4.55 2.58 -9.17
CA LEU A 121 -3.28 2.21 -9.80
C LEU A 121 -3.43 1.20 -10.93
N LYS A 122 -4.49 0.38 -10.98
CA LYS A 122 -4.74 -0.54 -12.12
C LYS A 122 -5.09 0.20 -13.40
N GLN A 123 -5.74 1.36 -13.27
CA GLN A 123 -6.17 2.17 -14.41
C GLN A 123 -5.09 3.16 -14.86
N LEU A 124 -3.95 3.18 -14.17
CA LEU A 124 -2.87 4.08 -14.45
C LEU A 124 -2.24 3.79 -15.83
N LYS A 125 -2.22 4.81 -16.68
CA LYS A 125 -1.49 4.81 -17.95
C LYS A 125 -0.37 5.84 -17.86
N LEU A 126 0.86 5.40 -18.07
CA LEU A 126 2.07 6.24 -18.04
C LEU A 126 2.48 6.66 -19.44
#